data_AF-A0A4D4KK89-F1
#
_entry.id   AF-A0A4D4KK89-F1
#
_cell.length_a   1.000
_cell.length_b   1.000
_cell.length_c   1.000
_cell.angle_alpha   90.00
_cell.angle_beta   90.00
_cell.angle_gamma   90.00
#
_symmetry.space_group_name_H-M   'P 1'
#
loop_
_entity.id
_entity.type
_entity.pdbx_description
1 polymer ?
#
loop_
_entity_poly.entity_id
_entity_poly.type
_entity_poly.pdbx_seq_one_letter_code
_entity_poly.pdbx_strand_id
1 'polypeptide(L)'
;MKGEKLPDPATWDQRVTSRLHLIPTWGDYTLSQLSADGFTLRKRTKPGHGWIAAGGGGRASGFGYVGGVSGGLSFGLRDFWEKFPAQLDIRGAAGDAAEVTLWLWSPEAQPMDLRQSSSVGAERPPQMSGEPGNAYIRTAGRRS
;
A
#
# COMPACT_ATOMS: atom_id res chain seq x y z
N MET A 1 -8.22 18.36 -2.43
CA MET A 1 -8.45 18.10 -3.87
C MET A 1 -9.88 17.60 -4.05
N LYS A 2 -10.59 17.98 -5.12
CA LYS A 2 -11.99 17.59 -5.33
C LYS A 2 -12.20 16.30 -6.16
N GLY A 3 -11.15 15.80 -6.84
CA GLY A 3 -11.23 14.56 -7.64
C GLY A 3 -12.02 14.69 -8.94
N GLU A 4 -12.27 15.91 -9.42
CA GLU A 4 -13.06 16.20 -10.62
C GLU A 4 -12.23 16.04 -11.91
N LYS A 5 -12.92 15.83 -13.04
CA LYS A 5 -12.28 15.82 -14.37
C LYS A 5 -11.67 17.18 -14.65
N LEU A 6 -10.39 17.19 -15.02
CA LEU A 6 -9.73 18.43 -15.42
C LEU A 6 -10.34 18.95 -16.74
N PRO A 7 -10.38 20.28 -16.96
CA PRO A 7 -10.77 20.87 -18.24
C PRO A 7 -9.88 20.36 -19.38
N ASP A 8 -10.36 20.52 -20.62
CA ASP A 8 -9.58 20.13 -21.81
C ASP A 8 -8.17 20.76 -21.77
N PRO A 9 -7.08 19.98 -21.91
CA PRO A 9 -5.71 20.51 -21.95
C PRO A 9 -5.50 21.67 -22.95
N ALA A 10 -6.28 21.73 -24.04
CA ALA A 10 -6.25 22.84 -24.99
C ALA A 10 -6.61 24.21 -24.36
N THR A 11 -7.30 24.20 -23.21
CA THR A 11 -7.67 25.40 -22.45
C THR A 11 -6.59 25.84 -21.44
N TRP A 12 -5.51 25.06 -21.28
CA TRP A 12 -4.48 25.33 -20.27
C TRP A 12 -3.33 26.17 -20.85
N ASP A 13 -2.51 26.74 -19.97
CA ASP A 13 -1.27 27.43 -20.38
C ASP A 13 -0.32 26.45 -21.11
N GLN A 14 0.08 26.82 -22.34
CA GLN A 14 0.95 26.01 -23.20
C GLN A 14 2.29 25.62 -22.54
N ARG A 15 2.79 26.42 -21.58
CA ARG A 15 4.01 26.11 -20.83
C ARG A 15 3.85 24.84 -19.99
N VAL A 16 2.62 24.48 -19.61
CA VAL A 16 2.29 23.25 -18.91
C VAL A 16 1.94 22.15 -19.91
N THR A 17 1.02 22.40 -20.83
CA THR A 17 0.49 21.37 -21.74
C THR A 17 1.57 20.76 -22.62
N SER A 18 2.49 21.56 -23.15
CA SER A 18 3.61 21.08 -23.97
C SER A 18 4.61 20.21 -23.21
N ARG A 19 4.61 20.27 -21.87
CA ARG A 19 5.58 19.61 -20.99
C ARG A 19 4.98 18.51 -20.12
N LEU A 20 3.72 18.14 -20.33
CA LEU A 20 3.07 17.06 -19.56
C LEU A 20 3.87 15.75 -19.62
N HIS A 21 4.52 15.46 -20.76
CA HIS A 21 5.38 14.29 -20.94
C HIS A 21 6.62 14.26 -20.03
N LEU A 22 7.02 15.39 -19.44
CA LEU A 22 8.12 15.49 -18.48
C LEU A 22 7.66 15.23 -17.04
N ILE A 23 6.35 15.22 -16.80
CA ILE A 23 5.79 15.00 -15.47
C ILE A 23 5.71 13.49 -15.22
N PRO A 24 6.36 12.97 -14.16
CA PRO A 24 6.35 11.53 -13.91
C PRO A 24 4.96 11.07 -13.48
N THR A 25 4.55 9.92 -14.02
CA THR A 25 3.38 9.18 -13.55
C THR A 25 3.79 8.24 -12.41
N TRP A 26 3.01 8.20 -11.34
CA TRP A 26 3.29 7.42 -10.15
C TRP A 26 2.38 6.19 -10.10
N GLY A 27 2.94 5.02 -10.38
CA GLY A 27 2.19 3.76 -10.44
C GLY A 27 2.12 3.01 -9.11
N ASP A 28 3.11 3.16 -8.24
CA ASP A 28 3.22 2.35 -7.03
C ASP A 28 3.22 3.21 -5.77
N TYR A 29 2.49 2.77 -4.74
CA TYR A 29 2.41 3.40 -3.42
C TYR A 29 2.45 2.35 -2.31
N THR A 30 3.22 2.60 -1.26
CA THR A 30 3.26 1.74 -0.06
C THR A 30 3.04 2.60 1.16
N LEU A 31 2.04 2.24 1.98
CA LEU A 31 1.83 2.77 3.33
C LEU A 31 2.19 1.65 4.32
N SER A 32 3.24 1.86 5.12
CA SER A 32 3.71 0.90 6.12
C SER A 32 3.47 1.45 7.52
N GLN A 33 2.67 0.75 8.32
CA GLN A 33 2.48 1.02 9.74
C GLN A 33 3.16 -0.10 10.54
N LEU A 34 4.45 0.10 10.83
CA LEU A 34 5.28 -0.90 11.50
C LEU A 34 5.29 -0.76 13.03
N SER A 35 4.74 0.34 13.56
CA SER A 35 4.55 0.58 14.99
C SER A 35 3.17 1.17 15.27
N ALA A 36 2.75 1.16 16.54
CA ALA A 36 1.49 1.77 16.98
C ALA A 36 1.45 3.31 16.81
N ASP A 37 2.60 3.95 16.64
CA ASP A 37 2.75 5.40 16.76
C ASP A 37 3.27 6.08 15.49
N GLY A 38 3.62 5.32 14.45
CA GLY A 38 4.15 5.87 13.22
C GLY A 38 3.85 5.05 11.97
N PHE A 39 3.47 5.74 10.90
CA PHE A 39 3.45 5.18 9.55
C PHE A 39 4.36 5.97 8.60
N THR A 40 4.81 5.28 7.56
CA THR A 40 5.52 5.88 6.42
C THR A 40 4.71 5.68 5.14
N LEU A 41 4.80 6.65 4.22
CA LEU A 41 4.23 6.57 2.89
C LEU A 41 5.32 6.81 1.86
N ARG A 42 5.45 5.90 0.90
CA ARG A 42 6.38 6.02 -0.22
C ARG A 42 5.69 5.76 -1.54
N LYS A 43 6.21 6.38 -2.60
CA LYS A 43 5.72 6.21 -3.96
C LYS A 43 6.85 5.94 -4.95
N ARG A 44 6.52 5.34 -6.08
CA ARG A 44 7.45 5.06 -7.17
C ARG A 44 6.71 5.13 -8.50
N THR A 45 7.43 5.49 -9.55
CA THR A 45 6.89 5.56 -10.92
C THR A 45 6.46 4.19 -11.43
N LYS A 46 7.39 3.22 -11.47
CA LYS A 46 7.16 1.83 -11.89
C LYS A 46 8.26 0.89 -11.35
N PRO A 47 8.09 -0.45 -11.44
CA PRO A 47 9.15 -1.41 -11.08
C PRO A 47 10.49 -1.10 -11.75
N GLY A 48 11.60 -1.34 -11.04
CA GLY A 48 12.96 -1.02 -11.49
C GLY A 48 13.44 0.40 -11.15
N HIS A 49 12.58 1.27 -10.62
CA HIS A 49 12.95 2.61 -10.15
C HIS A 49 13.05 2.69 -8.62
N GLY A 50 13.69 3.76 -8.12
CA GLY A 50 13.77 4.05 -6.69
C GLY A 50 12.43 4.47 -6.09
N TRP A 51 12.24 4.17 -4.81
CA TRP A 51 11.14 4.70 -4.00
C TRP A 51 11.49 6.08 -3.47
N ILE A 52 10.50 6.96 -3.42
CA ILE A 52 10.63 8.31 -2.86
C ILE A 52 9.60 8.47 -1.74
N ALA A 53 10.02 9.06 -0.62
CA ALA A 53 9.14 9.39 0.49
C ALA A 53 8.04 10.36 0.02
N ALA A 54 6.79 9.99 0.28
CA ALA A 54 5.61 10.78 -0.06
C ALA A 54 4.95 11.39 1.19
N GLY A 55 5.32 10.91 2.38
CA GLY A 55 4.85 11.44 3.65
C GLY A 55 5.02 10.43 4.78
N GLY A 56 4.48 10.77 5.93
CA GLY A 56 4.42 9.94 7.12
C GLY A 56 3.61 10.66 8.20
N GLY A 57 3.30 9.97 9.28
CA GLY A 57 2.51 10.52 10.37
C GLY A 57 2.39 9.53 11.52
N GLY A 58 1.49 9.81 12.46
CA GLY A 58 1.30 8.97 13.65
C GLY A 58 0.55 7.67 13.35
N ARG A 59 -0.78 7.74 13.33
CA ARG A 59 -1.66 6.58 13.18
C ARG A 59 -2.44 6.67 11.88
N ALA A 60 -2.17 5.77 10.94
CA ALA A 60 -2.94 5.70 9.71
C ALA A 60 -4.31 5.07 9.97
N SER A 61 -5.36 5.65 9.38
CA SER A 61 -6.73 5.12 9.48
C SER A 61 -6.91 3.78 8.75
N GLY A 62 -5.97 3.40 7.88
CA GLY A 62 -6.03 2.15 7.11
C GLY A 62 -6.97 2.17 5.92
N PHE A 63 -7.35 3.35 5.43
CA PHE A 63 -8.23 3.52 4.28
C PHE A 63 -7.48 4.06 3.05
N GLY A 64 -7.85 3.58 1.87
CA GLY A 64 -7.34 4.03 0.59
C GLY A 64 -8.41 4.02 -0.50
N TYR A 65 -8.16 4.80 -1.55
CA TYR A 65 -8.96 4.81 -2.77
C TYR A 65 -8.03 4.80 -3.97
N VAL A 66 -8.35 3.98 -4.97
CA VAL A 66 -7.69 3.99 -6.28
C VAL A 66 -8.74 4.09 -7.37
N GLY A 67 -8.61 5.09 -8.24
CA GLY A 67 -9.62 5.36 -9.25
C GLY A 67 -9.43 6.72 -9.91
N GLY A 68 -10.41 7.08 -10.72
CA GLY A 68 -10.48 8.37 -11.39
C GLY A 68 -11.93 8.74 -11.69
N VAL A 69 -12.10 9.62 -12.67
CA VAL A 69 -13.40 10.18 -13.02
C VAL A 69 -14.40 9.16 -13.58
N SER A 70 -13.92 8.00 -14.07
CA SER A 70 -14.76 6.90 -14.54
C SER A 70 -15.15 5.90 -13.44
N GLY A 71 -14.70 6.12 -12.20
CA GLY A 71 -14.96 5.24 -11.06
C GLY A 71 -13.68 4.78 -10.38
N GLY A 72 -13.84 3.95 -9.35
CA GLY A 72 -12.71 3.43 -8.59
C GLY A 72 -13.10 2.45 -7.49
N LEU A 73 -12.09 2.02 -6.75
CA LEU A 73 -12.19 1.10 -5.63
C LEU A 73 -11.74 1.79 -4.36
N SER A 74 -12.64 1.85 -3.38
CA SER A 74 -12.31 2.16 -1.98
C SER A 74 -12.00 0.87 -1.24
N PHE A 75 -11.03 0.92 -0.34
CA PHE A 75 -10.58 -0.24 0.42
C PHE A 75 -10.02 0.19 1.76
N GLY A 76 -10.00 -0.73 2.71
CA GLY A 76 -9.35 -0.48 3.98
C GLY A 76 -9.42 -1.66 4.92
N LEU A 77 -8.63 -1.55 5.98
CA LEU A 77 -8.63 -2.49 7.10
C LEU A 77 -9.09 -1.74 8.35
N ARG A 78 -10.13 -2.27 9.00
CA ARG A 78 -10.59 -1.72 10.28
C ARG A 78 -9.48 -1.85 11.34
N ASP A 79 -9.32 -0.86 12.19
CA ASP A 79 -8.33 -0.83 13.29
C ASP A 79 -6.88 -1.01 12.80
N PHE A 80 -6.58 -0.51 11.60
CA PHE A 80 -5.31 -0.77 10.90
C PHE A 80 -4.07 -0.44 11.73
N TRP A 81 -4.03 0.74 12.37
CA TRP A 81 -2.88 1.12 13.18
C TRP A 81 -2.76 0.30 14.48
N GLU A 82 -3.87 -0.19 15.01
CA GLU A 82 -3.91 -1.05 16.20
C GLU A 82 -3.43 -2.46 15.87
N LYS A 83 -3.52 -2.86 14.61
CA LYS A 83 -3.09 -4.16 14.06
C LYS A 83 -1.67 -4.13 13.50
N PHE A 84 -0.85 -3.16 13.89
CA PHE A 84 0.55 -3.13 13.46
C PHE A 84 1.27 -4.45 13.82
N PRO A 85 2.23 -4.92 13.00
CA PRO A 85 2.68 -4.31 11.75
C PRO A 85 1.76 -4.62 10.56
N ALA A 86 1.19 -3.59 9.96
CA ALA A 86 0.27 -3.69 8.83
C ALA A 86 0.76 -2.83 7.65
N GLN A 87 0.36 -3.19 6.43
CA GLN A 87 0.77 -2.50 5.22
C GLN A 87 -0.33 -2.45 4.17
N LEU A 88 -0.34 -1.39 3.38
CA LEU A 88 -1.21 -1.20 2.24
C LEU A 88 -0.37 -0.87 1.01
N ASP A 89 -0.59 -1.63 -0.05
CA ASP A 89 0.11 -1.48 -1.31
C ASP A 89 -0.86 -1.16 -2.44
N ILE A 90 -0.50 -0.19 -3.27
CA ILE A 90 -1.06 0.04 -4.60
C ILE A 90 0.05 -0.21 -5.62
N ARG A 91 -0.21 -1.00 -6.65
CA ARG A 91 0.73 -1.26 -7.75
C ARG A 91 0.05 -1.00 -9.10
N GLY A 92 0.80 -0.47 -10.06
CA GLY A 92 0.31 -0.30 -11.43
C GLY A 92 -0.75 0.80 -11.64
N ALA A 93 -0.93 1.73 -10.69
CA ALA A 93 -1.94 2.81 -10.79
C ALA A 93 -1.77 3.76 -11.99
N ALA A 94 -0.60 3.76 -12.62
CA ALA A 94 -0.29 4.52 -13.84
C ALA A 94 -0.67 3.78 -15.14
N GLY A 95 -1.02 2.48 -15.07
CA GLY A 95 -1.41 1.65 -16.22
C GLY A 95 -2.91 1.37 -16.29
N ASP A 96 -3.31 0.31 -17.00
CA ASP A 96 -4.73 0.03 -17.26
C ASP A 96 -5.47 -0.59 -16.05
N ALA A 97 -4.72 -1.23 -15.16
CA ALA A 97 -5.25 -1.88 -13.96
C ALA A 97 -4.34 -1.59 -12.76
N ALA A 98 -4.98 -1.32 -11.62
CA ALA A 98 -4.29 -1.19 -10.35
C ALA A 98 -4.53 -2.44 -9.51
N GLU A 99 -3.48 -2.93 -8.88
CA GLU A 99 -3.59 -3.94 -7.83
C GLU A 99 -3.51 -3.27 -6.47
N VAL A 100 -4.44 -3.63 -5.59
CA VAL A 100 -4.44 -3.24 -4.19
C VAL A 100 -4.18 -4.48 -3.35
N THR A 101 -3.21 -4.39 -2.44
CA THR A 101 -2.96 -5.42 -1.43
C THR A 101 -3.04 -4.83 -0.03
N LEU A 102 -3.83 -5.47 0.83
CA LEU A 102 -3.89 -5.18 2.27
C LEU A 102 -3.20 -6.31 3.02
N TRP A 103 -2.11 -5.99 3.72
CA TRP A 103 -1.33 -6.92 4.52
C TRP A 103 -1.77 -6.85 5.97
N LEU A 104 -2.22 -7.98 6.52
CA LEU A 104 -2.45 -8.13 7.96
C LEU A 104 -1.13 -8.22 8.73
N TRP A 105 -0.08 -8.72 8.06
CA TRP A 105 1.30 -8.67 8.54
C TRP A 105 2.18 -8.10 7.44
N SER A 106 2.79 -6.94 7.68
CA SER A 106 3.63 -6.28 6.69
C SER A 106 4.81 -7.16 6.27
N PRO A 107 5.10 -7.30 4.97
CA PRO A 107 6.31 -7.98 4.49
C PRO A 107 7.60 -7.20 4.81
N GLU A 108 7.49 -5.95 5.27
CA GLU A 108 8.62 -5.13 5.73
C GLU A 108 8.89 -5.31 7.24
N ALA A 109 8.00 -5.98 7.97
CA ALA A 109 8.23 -6.36 9.35
C ALA A 109 9.15 -7.58 9.46
N GLN A 110 9.67 -7.83 10.66
CA GLN A 110 10.27 -9.13 10.95
C GLN A 110 9.23 -10.24 10.75
N PRO A 111 9.65 -11.44 10.31
CA PRO A 111 8.75 -12.59 10.27
C PRO A 111 8.08 -12.80 11.63
N MET A 112 6.80 -13.15 11.60
CA MET A 112 6.06 -13.41 12.84
C MET A 112 6.67 -14.61 13.56
N ASP A 113 7.17 -14.37 14.77
CA ASP A 113 7.72 -15.43 15.62
C ASP A 113 6.66 -15.88 16.64
N LEU A 114 6.10 -17.06 16.39
CA LEU A 114 5.09 -17.69 17.26
C LEU A 114 5.71 -18.73 18.22
N ARG A 115 7.04 -18.81 18.29
CA ARG A 115 7.70 -19.73 19.21
C ARG A 115 7.44 -19.32 20.65
N GLN A 116 7.42 -20.31 21.54
CA GLN A 116 7.27 -20.07 22.97
C GLN A 116 8.44 -19.22 23.47
N SER A 117 8.13 -18.13 24.15
CA SER A 117 9.11 -17.16 24.65
C SER A 117 9.96 -17.70 25.81
N SER A 118 9.50 -18.77 26.48
CA SER A 118 10.25 -19.46 27.51
C SER A 118 10.03 -20.96 27.44
N SER A 119 11.06 -21.73 27.79
CA SER A 119 10.93 -23.16 28.03
C SER A 119 10.30 -23.36 29.41
N VAL A 120 8.98 -23.38 29.50
CA VAL A 120 8.34 -24.11 30.60
C VAL A 120 8.65 -25.58 30.36
N GLY A 121 9.16 -26.29 31.37
CA GLY A 121 9.53 -27.70 31.29
C GLY A 121 8.35 -28.57 30.88
N ALA A 122 8.12 -28.68 29.58
CA ALA A 122 7.10 -29.52 28.98
C ALA A 122 7.82 -30.70 28.33
N GLU A 123 7.50 -31.90 28.80
CA GLU A 123 7.78 -33.13 28.08
C GLU A 123 7.24 -33.00 26.64
N ARG A 124 8.05 -33.48 25.70
CA ARG A 124 8.02 -33.17 24.28
C ARG A 124 6.77 -33.73 23.56
N PRO A 125 5.88 -32.89 22.99
CA PRO A 125 4.87 -33.33 22.01
C PRO A 125 5.43 -33.32 20.58
N PRO A 126 4.80 -34.03 19.61
CA PRO A 126 5.36 -34.28 18.29
C PRO A 126 5.41 -33.02 17.41
N GLN A 127 6.46 -32.95 16.59
CA GLN A 127 6.73 -31.86 15.63
C GLN A 127 5.59 -31.69 14.63
N MET A 128 5.00 -30.49 14.57
CA MET A 128 4.30 -29.99 13.38
C MET A 128 5.15 -28.93 12.71
N SER A 129 5.52 -29.17 11.45
CA SER A 129 6.15 -28.19 10.56
C SER A 129 5.07 -27.38 9.84
N GLY A 130 4.98 -26.09 10.12
CA GLY A 130 4.22 -25.13 9.32
C GLY A 130 5.06 -23.89 9.10
N GLU A 131 5.23 -23.47 7.85
CA GLU A 131 5.85 -22.18 7.54
C GLU A 131 4.88 -21.04 7.85
N PRO A 132 5.30 -19.96 8.54
CA PRO A 132 4.46 -18.79 8.73
C PRO A 132 4.33 -18.03 7.40
N GLY A 133 3.19 -18.19 6.74
CA GLY A 133 2.80 -17.36 5.59
C GLY A 133 2.19 -16.03 6.05
N ASN A 134 2.54 -14.94 5.37
CA ASN A 134 1.89 -13.65 5.61
C ASN A 134 0.46 -13.67 5.05
N ALA A 135 -0.54 -13.35 5.88
CA ALA A 135 -1.93 -13.23 5.44
C ALA A 135 -2.19 -11.86 4.79
N TYR A 136 -2.80 -11.86 3.59
CA TYR A 136 -3.17 -10.64 2.87
C TYR A 136 -4.45 -10.81 2.05
N ILE A 137 -5.11 -9.68 1.74
CA ILE A 137 -6.23 -9.59 0.80
C ILE A 137 -5.77 -8.84 -0.44
N ARG A 138 -5.97 -9.40 -1.63
CA ARG A 138 -5.61 -8.79 -2.92
C ARG A 138 -6.86 -8.60 -3.78
N THR A 139 -7.00 -7.39 -4.32
CA THR A 139 -8.05 -7.06 -5.28
C THR A 139 -7.45 -6.30 -6.46
N ALA A 140 -7.78 -6.71 -7.68
CA ALA A 140 -7.43 -5.99 -8.89
C ALA A 140 -8.62 -5.16 -9.38
N GLY A 141 -8.42 -3.86 -9.55
CA GLY A 141 -9.40 -2.95 -10.15
C GLY A 141 -8.99 -2.59 -11.58
N ARG A 142 -9.82 -2.92 -12.56
CA ARG A 142 -9.64 -2.50 -13.97
C ARG A 142 -10.26 -1.12 -14.15
N ARG A 143 -9.56 -0.17 -14.76
CA ARG A 143 -10.20 1.09 -15.20
C ARG A 143 -11.05 0.79 -16.43
N SER A 144 -12.34 1.11 -16.36
CA SER A 144 -13.24 1.20 -17.54
C SER A 144 -13.18 2.60 -18.13
#